data_AF-A0A7R9DAN1-F1
#
_entry.id   AF-A0A7R9DAN1-F1
#
_cell.length_a   1.000
_cell.length_b   1.000
_cell.length_c   1.000
_cell.angle_alpha   90.00
_cell.angle_beta   90.00
_cell.angle_gamma   90.00
#
_symmetry.space_group_name_H-M   'P 1'
#
loop_
_entity.id
_entity.type
_entity.pdbx_description
1 polymer ?
#
loop_
_entity_poly.entity_id
_entity_poly.type
_entity_poly.pdbx_seq_one_letter_code
_entity_poly.pdbx_strand_id
1 'polypeptide(L)'
;MMAGSLSTQSNRPSNGEKRSFATPPEAVQVVCECVAIIKGLKEINWKTAKGMMADPYFLRSLMELNVDAITGTQIRAIRAHMRKTTKLADMANVSMAGFGLLKFVDAVLGYCAVFREMVRELTIMNKKINMLELELSALGEKYDLAMKDRQILQEETEIMQRRLIAADKLISGLGSESVRWQEELKNLHVEKERLVGNCLVCAAFLSYTGPFSWEFRRSMVYDDWLEDLKVKEIPLTLPFKLEVNLSNDVEISTVNWYEWLCVRNEAMKVMFLLRVI
;
A
#
# COMPACT_ATOMS: atom_id res chain seq x y z
N MET A 1 13.92 52.36 20.37
CA MET A 1 14.75 53.58 20.51
C MET A 1 14.08 54.89 20.03
N MET A 2 12.92 54.89 19.35
CA MET A 2 12.25 56.15 18.94
C MET A 2 11.29 56.77 19.99
N ALA A 3 10.96 56.06 21.08
CA ALA A 3 10.04 56.57 22.11
C ALA A 3 10.64 57.71 22.97
N GLY A 4 11.98 57.81 23.05
CA GLY A 4 12.66 58.86 23.84
C GLY A 4 12.80 60.20 23.12
N SER A 5 12.62 60.24 21.79
CA SER A 5 12.84 61.44 20.98
C SER A 5 11.60 62.33 20.85
N LEU A 6 10.41 61.78 21.10
CA LEU A 6 9.14 62.51 21.07
C LEU A 6 8.80 63.16 22.43
N SER A 7 9.22 62.54 23.55
CA SER A 7 8.95 63.07 24.90
C SER A 7 9.89 64.19 25.33
N THR A 8 11.12 64.22 24.81
CA THR A 8 12.17 65.17 25.25
C THR A 8 12.11 66.55 24.58
N GLN A 9 11.25 66.76 23.57
CA GLN A 9 11.02 68.10 22.98
C GLN A 9 9.62 68.68 23.25
N SER A 10 8.76 67.96 23.97
CA SER A 10 7.36 68.37 24.20
C SER A 10 7.11 69.20 25.47
N ASN A 11 8.16 69.76 26.09
CA ASN A 11 8.02 70.58 27.32
C ASN A 11 8.45 72.05 27.16
N ARG A 12 8.33 72.62 25.96
CA ARG A 12 8.35 74.07 25.73
C ARG A 12 6.99 74.52 25.20
N PRO A 13 6.51 75.73 25.54
CA PRO A 13 5.21 76.25 25.09
C PRO A 13 5.27 76.66 23.62
N SER A 14 5.51 75.72 22.71
CA SER A 14 5.53 75.93 21.25
C SER A 14 4.19 75.58 20.58
N ASN A 15 3.26 74.97 21.34
CA ASN A 15 1.88 74.70 20.89
C ASN A 15 1.05 76.00 20.77
N GLY A 16 1.46 77.09 21.41
CA GLY A 16 0.83 78.41 21.29
C GLY A 16 1.20 79.14 19.99
N GLU A 17 2.46 79.00 19.55
CA GLU A 17 3.03 79.72 18.40
C GLU A 17 2.42 79.30 17.04
N LYS A 18 1.78 78.13 16.97
CA LYS A 18 1.23 77.57 15.72
C LYS A 18 -0.30 77.59 15.65
N ARG A 19 -0.97 78.09 16.69
CA ARG A 19 -2.42 78.34 16.66
C ARG A 19 -2.78 79.62 15.87
N SER A 20 -1.81 80.48 15.59
CA SER A 20 -2.00 81.84 15.07
C SER A 20 -1.64 82.06 13.59
N PHE A 21 -1.51 81.02 12.76
CA PHE A 21 -1.45 81.24 11.30
C PHE A 21 -2.85 81.43 10.72
N ALA A 22 -3.10 82.61 10.14
CA ALA A 22 -4.25 82.86 9.26
C ALA A 22 -4.08 82.13 7.91
N THR A 23 -2.85 82.05 7.41
CA THR A 23 -2.42 81.28 6.22
C THR A 23 -1.14 80.51 6.56
N PRO A 24 -1.16 79.17 6.61
CA PRO A 24 0.03 78.38 6.96
C PRO A 24 1.04 78.30 5.79
N PRO A 25 2.32 78.03 6.07
CA PRO A 25 3.26 77.60 5.06
C PRO A 25 2.78 76.32 4.36
N GLU A 26 2.88 76.29 3.03
CA GLU A 26 2.40 75.20 2.16
C GLU A 26 2.85 73.81 2.65
N ALA A 27 4.12 73.68 3.05
CA ALA A 27 4.68 72.43 3.54
C ALA A 27 4.00 71.93 4.84
N VAL A 28 3.66 72.84 5.76
CA VAL A 28 2.98 72.50 7.02
C VAL A 28 1.54 72.09 6.74
N GLN A 29 0.85 72.79 5.82
CA GLN A 29 -0.50 72.46 5.42
C GLN A 29 -0.60 71.03 4.85
N VAL A 30 0.31 70.66 3.94
CA VAL A 30 0.33 69.33 3.32
C VAL A 30 0.52 68.22 4.35
N VAL A 31 1.42 68.39 5.33
CA VAL A 31 1.65 67.38 6.39
C VAL A 31 0.45 67.25 7.32
N CYS A 32 -0.21 68.35 7.66
CA CYS A 32 -1.43 68.32 8.48
C CYS A 32 -2.61 67.66 7.75
N GLU A 33 -2.73 67.87 6.44
CA GLU A 33 -3.71 67.16 5.60
C GLU A 33 -3.39 65.65 5.51
N CYS A 34 -2.11 65.26 5.43
CA CYS A 34 -1.71 63.86 5.48
C CYS A 34 -2.12 63.18 6.79
N VAL A 35 -1.95 63.86 7.94
CA VAL A 35 -2.41 63.36 9.24
C VAL A 35 -3.94 63.25 9.30
N ALA A 36 -4.68 64.15 8.64
CA ALA A 36 -6.13 64.06 8.52
C ALA A 36 -6.59 62.82 7.74
N ILE A 37 -5.86 62.48 6.67
CA ILE A 37 -6.11 61.27 5.88
C ILE A 37 -5.81 60.01 6.69
N ILE A 38 -4.74 60.02 7.49
CA ILE A 38 -4.39 58.90 8.39
C ILE A 38 -5.51 58.63 9.41
N LYS A 39 -6.10 59.66 10.01
CA LYS A 39 -7.25 59.51 10.93
C LYS A 39 -8.59 59.21 10.24
N GLY A 40 -8.63 59.21 8.91
CA GLY A 40 -9.84 58.86 8.14
C GLY A 40 -10.91 59.96 8.10
N LEU A 41 -10.53 61.24 8.21
CA LEU A 41 -11.48 62.35 8.10
C LEU A 41 -11.99 62.48 6.66
N LYS A 42 -13.31 62.68 6.49
CA LYS A 42 -13.98 62.75 5.19
C LYS A 42 -13.62 64.01 4.38
N GLU A 43 -13.32 65.12 5.05
CA GLU A 43 -12.96 66.38 4.43
C GLU A 43 -11.46 66.67 4.60
N ILE A 44 -10.74 66.67 3.49
CA ILE A 44 -9.30 66.96 3.44
C ILE A 44 -9.13 68.42 3.04
N ASN A 45 -9.21 69.32 4.03
CA ASN A 45 -8.94 70.73 3.84
C ASN A 45 -8.18 71.29 5.05
N TRP A 46 -7.52 72.44 4.86
CA TRP A 46 -6.78 73.09 5.95
C TRP A 46 -7.66 73.40 7.17
N LYS A 47 -8.95 73.70 6.98
CA LYS A 47 -9.88 74.05 8.06
C LYS A 47 -10.16 72.84 8.96
N THR A 48 -10.37 71.65 8.41
CA THR A 48 -10.52 70.40 9.17
C THR A 48 -9.20 69.96 9.79
N ALA A 49 -8.08 70.09 9.08
CA ALA A 49 -6.75 69.78 9.64
C ALA A 49 -6.40 70.69 10.84
N LYS A 50 -6.70 72.00 10.74
CA LYS A 50 -6.52 72.98 11.82
C LYS A 50 -7.45 72.69 13.00
N GLY A 51 -8.70 72.33 12.75
CA GLY A 51 -9.66 71.93 13.79
C GLY A 51 -9.23 70.68 14.56
N MET A 52 -8.69 69.68 13.86
CA MET A 52 -8.15 68.46 14.46
C MET A 52 -6.95 68.73 15.37
N MET A 53 -6.05 69.63 14.98
CA MET A 53 -4.88 70.02 15.77
C MET A 53 -5.22 70.90 16.97
N ALA A 54 -6.37 71.58 16.94
CA ALA A 54 -6.85 72.42 18.03
C ALA A 54 -7.40 71.60 19.22
N ASP A 55 -7.71 70.32 19.00
CA ASP A 55 -8.18 69.40 20.04
C ASP A 55 -7.08 69.16 21.10
N PRO A 56 -7.35 69.41 22.40
CA PRO A 56 -6.44 69.11 23.50
C PRO A 56 -5.93 67.66 23.55
N TYR A 57 -6.70 66.70 23.01
CA TYR A 57 -6.36 65.27 23.02
C TYR A 57 -5.69 64.77 21.73
N PHE A 58 -5.40 65.66 20.77
CA PHE A 58 -4.85 65.32 19.46
C PHE A 58 -3.63 64.38 19.51
N LEU A 59 -2.63 64.70 20.34
CA LEU A 59 -1.39 63.91 20.45
C LEU A 59 -1.63 62.52 21.05
N ARG A 60 -2.51 62.42 22.04
CA ARG A 60 -2.90 61.14 22.64
C ARG A 60 -3.57 60.25 21.61
N SER A 61 -4.46 60.82 20.81
CA SER A 61 -5.15 60.12 19.72
C SER A 61 -4.22 59.67 18.59
N LEU A 62 -3.08 60.36 18.35
CA LEU A 62 -2.05 59.88 17.42
C LEU A 62 -1.23 58.72 17.99
N MET A 63 -0.99 58.71 19.31
CA MET A 63 -0.23 57.66 19.98
C MET A 63 -1.04 56.36 20.12
N GLU A 64 -2.35 56.48 20.34
CA GLU A 64 -3.29 55.36 20.42
C GLU A 64 -3.84 54.94 19.05
N LEU A 65 -3.37 55.55 17.96
CA LEU A 65 -3.84 55.25 16.61
C LEU A 65 -3.49 53.81 16.23
N ASN A 66 -4.50 53.05 15.81
CA ASN A 66 -4.30 51.74 15.22
C ASN A 66 -3.74 51.89 13.79
N VAL A 67 -2.42 51.76 13.66
CA VAL A 67 -1.69 51.87 12.39
C VAL A 67 -2.04 50.73 11.43
N ASP A 68 -2.53 49.59 11.93
CA ASP A 68 -2.92 48.42 11.12
C ASP A 68 -4.25 48.63 10.39
N ALA A 69 -5.12 49.49 10.93
CA ALA A 69 -6.42 49.81 10.36
C ALA A 69 -6.34 50.76 9.15
N ILE A 70 -5.15 51.28 8.81
CA ILE A 70 -4.95 52.21 7.71
C ILE A 70 -5.12 51.49 6.36
N THR A 71 -6.13 51.90 5.61
CA THR A 71 -6.49 51.30 4.32
C THR A 71 -5.49 51.64 3.21
N GLY A 72 -5.38 50.77 2.20
CA GLY A 72 -4.53 51.01 1.04
C GLY A 72 -4.90 52.25 0.22
N THR A 73 -6.17 52.69 0.28
CA THR A 73 -6.67 53.93 -0.32
C THR A 73 -6.11 55.16 0.39
N GLN A 74 -6.11 55.17 1.74
CA GLN A 74 -5.52 56.25 2.54
C GLN A 74 -4.02 56.40 2.27
N ILE A 75 -3.27 55.30 2.19
CA ILE A 75 -1.82 55.31 1.89
C ILE A 75 -1.53 55.94 0.52
N ARG A 76 -2.34 55.59 -0.50
CA ARG A 76 -2.20 56.18 -1.84
C ARG A 76 -2.52 57.68 -1.83
N ALA A 77 -3.56 58.09 -1.11
CA ALA A 77 -3.92 59.51 -0.96
C ALA A 77 -2.83 60.30 -0.24
N ILE A 78 -2.25 59.78 0.85
CA ILE A 78 -1.13 60.40 1.58
C ILE A 78 0.07 60.56 0.65
N ARG A 79 0.46 59.51 -0.09
CA ARG A 79 1.59 59.58 -1.03
C ARG A 79 1.33 60.59 -2.16
N ALA A 80 0.09 60.75 -2.62
CA ALA A 80 -0.28 61.76 -3.60
C ALA A 80 -0.21 63.18 -3.04
N HIS A 81 -0.64 63.40 -1.79
CA HIS A 81 -0.54 64.70 -1.11
C HIS A 81 0.92 65.08 -0.83
N MET A 82 1.76 64.13 -0.40
CA MET A 82 3.19 64.34 -0.16
C MET A 82 3.98 64.71 -1.43
N ARG A 83 3.47 64.38 -2.63
CA ARG A 83 4.10 64.75 -3.91
C ARG A 83 3.76 66.18 -4.38
N LYS A 84 2.79 66.85 -3.75
CA LYS A 84 2.33 68.19 -4.18
C LYS A 84 3.32 69.31 -3.87
N THR A 85 4.22 69.11 -2.91
CA THR A 85 5.16 70.13 -2.45
C THR A 85 6.59 69.58 -2.49
N THR A 86 7.53 70.36 -3.03
CA THR A 86 8.96 70.04 -3.07
C THR A 86 9.74 70.54 -1.84
N LYS A 87 9.11 71.40 -1.02
CA LYS A 87 9.69 72.03 0.19
C LYS A 87 9.59 71.19 1.47
N LEU A 88 9.24 69.90 1.36
CA LEU A 88 9.12 69.01 2.52
C LEU A 88 10.47 68.68 3.17
N ALA A 89 11.58 68.76 2.43
CA ALA A 89 12.93 68.53 2.95
C ALA A 89 13.41 69.64 3.91
N ASP A 90 13.01 70.89 3.66
CA ASP A 90 13.40 72.06 4.45
C ASP A 90 12.49 72.29 5.69
N MET A 91 11.58 71.35 5.97
CA MET A 91 10.56 71.50 7.02
C MET A 91 11.16 71.66 8.43
N ALA A 92 12.35 71.14 8.68
CA ALA A 92 13.07 71.33 9.95
C ALA A 92 13.34 72.82 10.24
N ASN A 93 13.64 73.61 9.21
CA ASN A 93 13.91 75.05 9.31
C ASN A 93 12.62 75.88 9.40
N VAL A 94 11.50 75.35 8.88
CA VAL A 94 10.20 76.04 8.88
C VAL A 94 9.43 75.80 10.18
N SER A 95 9.45 74.57 10.70
CA SER A 95 8.56 74.18 11.80
C SER A 95 9.00 72.89 12.49
N MET A 96 9.57 72.98 13.70
CA MET A 96 9.99 71.80 14.48
C MET A 96 8.82 70.81 14.75
N ALA A 97 7.66 71.32 15.15
CA ALA A 97 6.45 70.49 15.33
C ALA A 97 5.90 69.90 14.00
N GLY A 98 6.03 70.61 12.87
CA GLY A 98 5.63 70.10 11.56
C GLY A 98 6.57 68.98 11.08
N PHE A 99 7.87 69.14 11.35
CA PHE A 99 8.88 68.11 11.09
C PHE A 99 8.64 66.83 11.91
N GLY A 100 8.20 66.95 13.18
CA GLY A 100 7.78 65.79 13.99
C GLY A 100 6.60 65.03 13.39
N LEU A 101 5.58 65.75 12.88
CA LEU A 101 4.44 65.13 12.19
C LEU A 101 4.84 64.51 10.84
N LEU A 102 5.75 65.11 10.10
CA LEU A 102 6.31 64.55 8.86
C LEU A 102 7.00 63.21 9.13
N LYS A 103 7.87 63.16 10.14
CA LYS A 103 8.55 61.92 10.56
C LYS A 103 7.57 60.83 11.01
N PHE A 104 6.48 61.21 11.67
CA PHE A 104 5.40 60.29 12.04
C PHE A 104 4.71 59.71 10.80
N VAL A 105 4.34 60.56 9.82
CA VAL A 105 3.71 60.12 8.56
C VAL A 105 4.63 59.17 7.79
N ASP A 106 5.92 59.51 7.68
CA ASP A 106 6.91 58.65 7.01
C ASP A 106 7.07 57.29 7.71
N ALA A 107 7.12 57.28 9.05
CA ALA A 107 7.21 56.05 9.84
C ALA A 107 5.97 55.17 9.68
N VAL A 108 4.78 55.76 9.67
CA VAL A 108 3.51 55.06 9.42
C VAL A 108 3.48 54.45 8.02
N LEU A 109 3.88 55.21 7.00
CA LEU A 109 3.95 54.71 5.63
C LEU A 109 4.96 53.56 5.47
N GLY A 110 6.11 53.66 6.13
CA GLY A 110 7.13 52.61 6.17
C GLY A 110 6.62 51.34 6.85
N TYR A 111 5.98 51.47 8.01
CA TYR A 111 5.40 50.36 8.74
C TYR A 111 4.31 49.65 7.94
N CYS A 112 3.34 50.38 7.38
CA CYS A 112 2.26 49.78 6.58
C CYS A 112 2.77 49.06 5.32
N ALA A 113 3.90 49.49 4.75
CA ALA A 113 4.52 48.82 3.61
C ALA A 113 5.09 47.45 4.02
N VAL A 114 5.86 47.39 5.11
CA VAL A 114 6.46 46.15 5.62
C VAL A 114 5.39 45.19 6.13
N PHE A 115 4.42 45.69 6.91
CA PHE A 115 3.33 44.88 7.46
C PHE A 115 2.53 44.18 6.34
N ARG A 116 2.22 44.89 5.26
CA ARG A 116 1.47 44.32 4.14
C ARG A 116 2.27 43.29 3.36
N GLU A 117 3.59 43.45 3.24
CA GLU A 117 4.43 42.43 2.62
C GLU A 117 4.47 41.16 3.46
N MET A 118 4.67 41.28 4.78
CA MET A 118 4.65 40.12 5.68
C MET A 118 3.31 39.39 5.66
N VAL A 119 2.18 40.11 5.66
CA VAL A 119 0.86 39.47 5.55
C VAL A 119 0.71 38.73 4.22
N ARG A 120 1.21 39.28 3.11
CA ARG A 120 1.21 38.58 1.81
C ARG A 120 2.04 37.32 1.87
N GLU A 121 3.27 37.39 2.36
CA GLU A 121 4.16 36.23 2.50
C GLU A 121 3.55 35.14 3.36
N LEU A 122 2.94 35.51 4.51
CA LEU A 122 2.23 34.57 5.39
C LEU A 122 1.05 33.90 4.67
N THR A 123 0.24 34.66 3.92
CA THR A 123 -0.88 34.06 3.17
C THR A 123 -0.42 33.11 2.07
N ILE A 124 0.71 33.41 1.41
CA ILE A 124 1.29 32.55 0.38
C ILE A 124 1.85 31.28 1.01
N MET A 125 2.59 31.41 2.11
CA MET A 125 3.13 30.29 2.88
C MET A 125 2.01 29.36 3.38
N ASN A 126 0.95 29.92 3.96
CA ASN A 126 -0.17 29.14 4.45
C ASN A 126 -0.89 28.39 3.32
N LYS A 127 -1.04 29.02 2.15
CA LYS A 127 -1.58 28.33 0.96
C LYS A 127 -0.69 27.17 0.51
N LYS A 128 0.65 27.36 0.52
CA LYS A 128 1.60 26.30 0.17
C LYS A 128 1.53 25.13 1.16
N ILE A 129 1.45 25.40 2.45
CA ILE A 129 1.29 24.36 3.48
C ILE A 129 0.02 23.56 3.22
N ASN A 130 -1.13 24.23 3.05
CA ASN A 130 -2.40 23.53 2.79
C ASN A 130 -2.37 22.69 1.50
N MET A 131 -1.71 23.17 0.44
CA MET A 131 -1.54 22.39 -0.79
C MET A 131 -0.68 21.15 -0.55
N LEU A 132 0.45 21.30 0.17
CA LEU A 132 1.33 20.18 0.51
C LEU A 132 0.65 19.16 1.42
N GLU A 133 -0.16 19.60 2.38
CA GLU A 133 -0.94 18.71 3.25
C GLU A 133 -1.95 17.89 2.43
N LEU A 134 -2.61 18.51 1.45
CA LEU A 134 -3.56 17.84 0.57
C LEU A 134 -2.88 16.83 -0.35
N GLU A 135 -1.71 17.20 -0.92
CA GLU A 135 -0.89 16.29 -1.72
C GLU A 135 -0.38 15.11 -0.88
N LEU A 136 0.07 15.36 0.35
CA LEU A 136 0.55 14.32 1.25
C LEU A 136 -0.57 13.36 1.65
N SER A 137 -1.78 13.88 1.93
CA SER A 137 -2.96 13.06 2.21
C SER A 137 -3.31 12.17 1.02
N ALA A 138 -3.37 12.75 -0.19
CA ALA A 138 -3.68 11.99 -1.41
C ALA A 138 -2.61 10.94 -1.74
N LEU A 139 -1.33 11.24 -1.45
CA LEU A 139 -0.24 10.28 -1.62
C LEU A 139 -0.31 9.17 -0.56
N GLY A 140 -0.67 9.51 0.68
CA GLY A 140 -0.88 8.55 1.77
C GLY A 140 -1.97 7.53 1.44
N GLU A 141 -3.12 7.99 0.94
CA GLU A 141 -4.20 7.09 0.51
C GLU A 141 -3.76 6.15 -0.62
N LYS A 142 -3.04 6.66 -1.62
CA LYS A 142 -2.51 5.83 -2.71
C LYS A 142 -1.49 4.81 -2.22
N TYR A 143 -0.65 5.20 -1.27
CA TYR A 143 0.34 4.31 -0.67
C TYR A 143 -0.34 3.19 0.12
N ASP A 144 -1.36 3.51 0.93
CA ASP A 144 -2.10 2.51 1.70
C ASP A 144 -2.85 1.52 0.80
N LEU A 145 -3.44 2.00 -0.31
CA LEU A 145 -4.05 1.14 -1.32
C LEU A 145 -3.00 0.22 -1.96
N ALA A 146 -1.88 0.77 -2.43
CA ALA A 146 -0.81 -0.01 -3.04
C ALA A 146 -0.21 -1.04 -2.07
N MET A 147 -0.11 -0.71 -0.78
CA MET A 147 0.39 -1.63 0.25
C MET A 147 -0.59 -2.78 0.52
N LYS A 148 -1.90 -2.51 0.53
CA LYS A 148 -2.93 -3.56 0.64
C LYS A 148 -2.88 -4.51 -0.55
N ASP A 149 -2.81 -3.97 -1.76
CA ASP A 149 -2.71 -4.77 -2.99
C ASP A 149 -1.44 -5.63 -2.98
N ARG A 150 -0.31 -5.04 -2.57
CA ARG A 150 0.96 -5.77 -2.40
C ARG A 150 0.82 -6.93 -1.41
N GLN A 151 0.11 -6.73 -0.31
CA GLN A 151 -0.09 -7.76 0.71
C GLN A 151 -0.97 -8.90 0.19
N ILE A 152 -2.07 -8.60 -0.49
CA ILE A 152 -2.95 -9.60 -1.10
C ILE A 152 -2.17 -10.45 -2.10
N LEU A 153 -1.43 -9.81 -3.01
CA LEU A 153 -0.61 -10.52 -4.01
C LEU A 153 0.47 -11.39 -3.36
N GLN A 154 1.04 -10.94 -2.25
CA GLN A 154 2.05 -11.71 -1.52
C GLN A 154 1.42 -12.96 -0.88
N GLU A 155 0.25 -12.83 -0.24
CA GLU A 155 -0.49 -13.97 0.32
C GLU A 155 -0.90 -14.99 -0.76
N GLU A 156 -1.40 -14.51 -1.91
CA GLU A 156 -1.74 -15.36 -3.05
C GLU A 156 -0.51 -16.11 -3.59
N THR A 157 0.63 -15.42 -3.69
CA THR A 157 1.89 -16.01 -4.15
C THR A 157 2.37 -17.10 -3.19
N GLU A 158 2.28 -16.87 -1.87
CA GLU A 158 2.65 -17.85 -0.86
C GLU A 158 1.75 -19.10 -0.89
N ILE A 159 0.45 -18.92 -1.13
CA ILE A 159 -0.48 -20.04 -1.31
C ILE A 159 -0.13 -20.82 -2.58
N MET A 160 0.13 -20.14 -3.69
CA MET A 160 0.50 -20.76 -4.95
C MET A 160 1.82 -21.53 -4.83
N GLN A 161 2.82 -20.97 -4.16
CA GLN A 161 4.10 -21.63 -3.91
C GLN A 161 3.92 -22.90 -3.07
N ARG A 162 3.10 -22.86 -2.01
CA ARG A 162 2.78 -24.06 -1.21
C ARG A 162 2.11 -25.14 -2.05
N ARG A 163 1.16 -24.77 -2.91
CA ARG A 163 0.50 -25.70 -3.84
C ARG A 163 1.49 -26.30 -4.84
N LEU A 164 2.40 -25.50 -5.37
CA LEU A 164 3.41 -25.95 -6.32
C LEU A 164 4.36 -26.96 -5.68
N ILE A 165 4.83 -26.70 -4.46
CA ILE A 165 5.69 -27.64 -3.71
C ILE A 165 4.95 -28.96 -3.43
N ALA A 166 3.67 -28.90 -3.07
CA ALA A 166 2.86 -30.10 -2.86
C ALA A 166 2.67 -30.90 -4.15
N ALA A 167 2.40 -30.21 -5.27
CA ALA A 167 2.28 -30.83 -6.59
C ALA A 167 3.60 -31.48 -7.03
N ASP A 168 4.73 -30.81 -6.83
CA ASP A 168 6.06 -31.34 -7.15
C ASP A 168 6.40 -32.61 -6.36
N LYS A 169 6.08 -32.63 -5.06
CA LYS A 169 6.18 -33.84 -4.23
C LYS A 169 5.30 -34.98 -4.74
N LEU A 170 4.08 -34.67 -5.19
CA LEU A 170 3.18 -35.67 -5.73
C LEU A 170 3.69 -36.22 -7.07
N ILE A 171 4.18 -35.35 -7.95
CA ILE A 171 4.74 -35.73 -9.26
C ILE A 171 5.99 -36.58 -9.07
N SER A 172 6.91 -36.16 -8.19
CA SER A 172 8.13 -36.92 -7.89
C SER A 172 7.80 -38.27 -7.23
N GLY A 173 6.84 -38.32 -6.31
CA GLY A 173 6.39 -39.56 -5.67
C GLY A 173 5.68 -40.52 -6.63
N LEU A 174 4.91 -40.00 -7.59
CA LEU A 174 4.21 -40.80 -8.61
C LEU A 174 5.08 -41.16 -9.81
N GLY A 175 6.24 -40.51 -9.99
CA GLY A 175 7.14 -40.77 -11.11
C GLY A 175 7.69 -42.21 -11.10
N SER A 176 8.15 -42.68 -9.94
CA SER A 176 8.61 -44.07 -9.78
C SER A 176 7.48 -45.07 -9.97
N GLU A 177 6.29 -44.74 -9.46
CA GLU A 177 5.10 -45.58 -9.58
C GLU A 177 4.61 -45.68 -11.03
N SER A 178 4.70 -44.58 -11.79
CA SER A 178 4.39 -44.60 -13.23
C SER A 178 5.30 -45.54 -14.01
N VAL A 179 6.59 -45.60 -13.68
CA VAL A 179 7.53 -46.54 -14.31
C VAL A 179 7.17 -47.97 -13.90
N ARG A 180 6.89 -48.20 -12.61
CA ARG A 180 6.44 -49.51 -12.10
C ARG A 180 5.19 -50.00 -12.82
N TRP A 181 4.17 -49.17 -12.97
CA TRP A 181 2.94 -49.52 -13.69
C TRP A 181 3.18 -49.78 -15.18
N GLN A 182 4.11 -49.07 -15.82
CA GLN A 182 4.48 -49.34 -17.20
C GLN A 182 5.17 -50.70 -17.37
N GLU A 183 6.03 -51.08 -16.43
CA GLU A 183 6.66 -52.41 -16.40
C GLU A 183 5.65 -53.51 -16.09
N GLU A 184 4.78 -53.29 -15.10
CA GLU A 184 3.70 -54.21 -14.73
C GLU A 184 2.73 -54.41 -15.90
N LEU A 185 2.37 -53.35 -16.64
CA LEU A 185 1.54 -53.43 -17.83
C LEU A 185 2.18 -54.29 -18.93
N LYS A 186 3.50 -54.18 -19.15
CA LYS A 186 4.22 -55.03 -20.10
C LYS A 186 4.20 -56.49 -19.66
N ASN A 187 4.42 -56.75 -18.37
CA ASN A 187 4.39 -58.11 -17.82
C ASN A 187 2.99 -58.72 -17.94
N LEU A 188 1.94 -57.96 -17.64
CA LEU A 188 0.54 -58.39 -17.80
C LEU A 188 0.19 -58.70 -19.25
N HIS A 189 0.76 -57.97 -20.21
CA HIS A 189 0.55 -58.27 -21.63
C HIS A 189 1.12 -59.64 -22.01
N VAL A 190 2.35 -59.93 -21.56
CA VAL A 190 2.98 -61.24 -21.77
C VAL A 190 2.23 -62.35 -21.04
N GLU A 191 1.78 -62.09 -19.82
CA GLU A 191 1.00 -63.05 -19.03
C GLU A 191 -0.35 -63.35 -19.68
N LYS A 192 -1.03 -62.34 -20.23
CA LYS A 192 -2.30 -62.50 -20.95
C LYS A 192 -2.17 -63.47 -22.13
N GLU A 193 -1.08 -63.41 -22.90
CA GLU A 193 -0.84 -64.35 -24.01
C GLU A 193 -0.65 -65.78 -23.52
N ARG A 194 0.09 -65.96 -22.41
CA ARG A 194 0.40 -67.27 -21.81
C ARG A 194 -0.75 -67.84 -20.97
N LEU A 195 -1.73 -67.01 -20.61
CA LEU A 195 -2.86 -67.37 -19.77
C LEU A 195 -3.69 -68.50 -20.39
N VAL A 196 -3.82 -68.54 -21.72
CA VAL A 196 -4.62 -69.54 -22.43
C VAL A 196 -4.09 -70.96 -22.17
N GLY A 197 -2.78 -71.17 -22.35
CA GLY A 197 -2.15 -72.47 -22.09
C GLY A 197 -2.19 -72.83 -20.61
N ASN A 198 -1.94 -71.86 -19.74
CA ASN A 198 -1.98 -72.04 -18.29
C ASN A 198 -3.38 -72.48 -17.80
N CYS A 199 -4.44 -71.80 -18.25
CA CYS A 199 -5.82 -72.14 -17.90
C CYS A 199 -6.22 -73.52 -18.44
N LEU A 200 -5.75 -73.90 -19.64
CA LEU A 200 -6.04 -75.21 -20.22
C LEU A 200 -5.48 -76.35 -19.36
N VAL A 201 -4.22 -76.27 -18.93
CA VAL A 201 -3.60 -77.27 -18.04
C VAL A 201 -4.30 -77.29 -16.68
N CYS A 202 -4.59 -76.11 -16.11
CA CYS A 202 -5.27 -76.02 -14.82
C CYS A 202 -6.68 -76.61 -14.87
N ALA A 203 -7.45 -76.34 -15.93
CA ALA A 203 -8.78 -76.88 -16.12
C ALA A 203 -8.76 -78.40 -16.34
N ALA A 204 -7.80 -78.90 -17.14
CA ALA A 204 -7.61 -80.34 -17.33
C ALA A 204 -7.22 -81.04 -16.01
N PHE A 205 -6.34 -80.42 -15.23
CA PHE A 205 -5.97 -80.90 -13.91
C PHE A 205 -7.18 -81.01 -12.98
N LEU A 206 -7.95 -79.92 -12.83
CA LEU A 206 -9.14 -79.90 -11.97
C LEU A 206 -10.24 -80.86 -12.46
N SER A 207 -10.36 -81.12 -13.76
CA SER A 207 -11.42 -81.97 -14.29
C SER A 207 -11.08 -83.46 -14.21
N TYR A 208 -9.82 -83.85 -14.45
CA TYR A 208 -9.46 -85.26 -14.67
C TYR A 208 -8.58 -85.87 -13.58
N THR A 209 -7.81 -85.08 -12.83
CA THR A 209 -6.75 -85.64 -11.98
C THR A 209 -7.20 -86.04 -10.57
N GLY A 210 -8.40 -85.63 -10.15
CA GLY A 210 -8.93 -85.87 -8.80
C GLY A 210 -8.75 -87.29 -8.22
N PRO A 211 -9.11 -88.37 -8.95
CA PRO A 211 -9.09 -89.74 -8.40
C PRO A 211 -7.72 -90.44 -8.45
N PHE A 212 -6.69 -89.82 -9.04
CA PHE A 212 -5.39 -90.47 -9.25
C PHE A 212 -4.36 -90.19 -8.13
N SER A 213 -3.33 -91.04 -8.03
CA SER A 213 -2.22 -90.84 -7.09
C SER A 213 -1.34 -89.66 -7.45
N TRP A 214 -0.58 -89.13 -6.49
CA TRP A 214 0.31 -87.99 -6.70
C TRP A 214 1.32 -88.21 -7.82
N GLU A 215 1.98 -89.37 -7.85
CA GLU A 215 2.98 -89.69 -8.86
C GLU A 215 2.37 -89.72 -10.27
N PHE A 216 1.18 -90.30 -10.40
CA PHE A 216 0.47 -90.38 -11.67
C PHE A 216 0.02 -88.99 -12.15
N ARG A 217 -0.51 -88.16 -11.25
CA ARG A 217 -0.87 -86.77 -11.57
C ARG A 217 0.33 -85.95 -12.03
N ARG A 218 1.48 -86.10 -11.37
CA ARG A 218 2.71 -85.41 -11.74
C ARG A 218 3.14 -85.79 -13.15
N SER A 219 3.16 -87.09 -13.46
CA SER A 219 3.58 -87.54 -14.79
C SER A 219 2.62 -87.05 -15.89
N MET A 220 1.30 -87.18 -15.66
CA MET A 220 0.28 -86.70 -16.59
C MET A 220 0.38 -85.19 -16.89
N VAL A 221 0.63 -84.35 -15.87
CA VAL A 221 0.72 -82.90 -16.06
C VAL A 221 2.04 -82.48 -16.69
N TYR A 222 3.18 -82.96 -16.18
CA TYR A 222 4.50 -82.44 -16.55
C TYR A 222 5.18 -83.20 -17.68
N ASP A 223 4.93 -84.50 -17.83
CA ASP A 223 5.56 -85.34 -18.84
C ASP A 223 4.68 -85.46 -20.10
N ASP A 224 3.36 -85.60 -19.95
CA ASP A 224 2.44 -85.78 -21.08
C ASP A 224 1.85 -84.44 -21.58
N TRP A 225 1.04 -83.78 -20.75
CA TRP A 225 0.25 -82.61 -21.19
C TRP A 225 1.09 -81.39 -21.50
N LEU A 226 2.10 -81.11 -20.67
CA LEU A 226 3.00 -79.98 -20.90
C LEU A 226 3.82 -80.16 -22.18
N GLU A 227 4.21 -81.40 -22.51
CA GLU A 227 4.96 -81.69 -23.73
C GLU A 227 4.07 -81.58 -24.98
N ASP A 228 2.84 -82.09 -24.94
CA ASP A 228 1.86 -81.93 -26.03
C ASP A 228 1.56 -80.44 -26.32
N LEU A 229 1.44 -79.61 -25.29
CA LEU A 229 1.23 -78.16 -25.46
C LEU A 229 2.44 -77.45 -26.07
N LYS A 230 3.66 -77.89 -25.76
CA LYS A 230 4.88 -77.38 -26.42
C LYS A 230 4.90 -77.76 -27.90
N VAL A 231 4.55 -79.00 -28.23
CA VAL A 231 4.49 -79.47 -29.64
C VAL A 231 3.46 -78.68 -30.45
N LYS A 232 2.35 -78.29 -29.81
CA LYS A 232 1.30 -77.47 -30.42
C LYS A 232 1.58 -75.96 -30.42
N GLU A 233 2.76 -75.55 -29.96
CA GLU A 233 3.20 -74.15 -29.88
C GLU A 233 2.22 -73.24 -29.12
N ILE A 234 1.51 -73.79 -28.13
CA ILE A 234 0.57 -73.00 -27.32
C ILE A 234 1.37 -72.21 -26.28
N PRO A 235 1.20 -70.87 -26.21
CA PRO A 235 1.92 -70.05 -25.26
C PRO A 235 1.54 -70.42 -23.83
N LEU A 236 2.55 -70.72 -23.02
CA LEU A 236 2.40 -71.10 -21.61
C LEU A 236 3.60 -70.60 -20.78
N THR A 237 3.43 -70.46 -19.47
CA THR A 237 4.49 -70.00 -18.58
C THR A 237 5.45 -71.15 -18.25
N LEU A 238 6.75 -70.99 -18.56
CA LEU A 238 7.81 -71.93 -18.21
C LEU A 238 8.80 -71.30 -17.20
N PRO A 239 9.17 -71.99 -16.12
CA PRO A 239 8.65 -73.29 -15.66
C PRO A 239 7.21 -73.20 -15.16
N PHE A 240 6.35 -74.13 -15.59
CA PHE A 240 4.96 -74.18 -15.16
C PHE A 240 4.89 -74.67 -13.70
N LYS A 241 4.14 -73.95 -12.86
CA LYS A 241 3.87 -74.34 -11.48
C LYS A 241 2.37 -74.24 -11.23
N LEU A 242 1.74 -75.38 -10.95
CA LEU A 242 0.30 -75.45 -10.77
C LEU A 242 -0.21 -74.62 -9.59
N GLU A 243 0.52 -74.63 -8.47
CA GLU A 243 0.13 -73.98 -7.22
C GLU A 243 -0.04 -72.45 -7.38
N VAL A 244 0.89 -71.82 -8.10
CA VAL A 244 0.94 -70.36 -8.32
C VAL A 244 -0.22 -69.88 -9.20
N ASN A 245 -0.69 -70.74 -10.12
CA ASN A 245 -1.74 -70.38 -11.07
C ASN A 245 -3.15 -70.58 -10.52
N LEU A 246 -3.31 -71.41 -9.49
CA LEU A 246 -4.60 -71.77 -8.91
C LEU A 246 -4.89 -71.08 -7.57
N SER A 247 -3.83 -70.65 -6.86
CA SER A 247 -3.96 -70.10 -5.52
C SER A 247 -2.93 -69.01 -5.29
N ASN A 248 -3.23 -68.10 -4.38
CA ASN A 248 -2.28 -67.11 -3.90
C ASN A 248 -1.73 -67.51 -2.51
N ASP A 249 -0.48 -67.17 -2.20
CA ASP A 249 0.17 -67.48 -0.91
C ASP A 249 -0.63 -66.94 0.28
N VAL A 250 -1.26 -65.78 0.11
CA VAL A 250 -2.16 -65.19 1.12
C VAL A 250 -3.37 -66.10 1.37
N GLU A 251 -4.01 -66.60 0.31
CA GLU A 251 -5.15 -67.50 0.43
C GLU A 251 -4.71 -68.82 1.09
N ILE A 252 -3.59 -69.41 0.68
CA ILE A 252 -3.02 -70.61 1.29
C ILE A 252 -2.75 -70.39 2.78
N SER A 253 -2.23 -69.22 3.15
CA SER A 253 -1.95 -68.85 4.55
C SER A 253 -3.22 -68.68 5.39
N THR A 254 -4.29 -68.15 4.80
CA THR A 254 -5.58 -68.01 5.49
C THR A 254 -6.30 -69.35 5.64
N VAL A 255 -6.03 -70.29 4.74
CA VAL A 255 -6.73 -71.57 4.65
C VAL A 255 -6.26 -72.58 5.71
N ASN A 256 -5.31 -72.29 6.62
CA ASN A 256 -5.24 -73.15 7.82
C ASN A 256 -4.35 -72.78 9.00
N TRP A 257 -4.94 -73.02 10.18
CA TRP A 257 -4.22 -73.53 11.37
C TRP A 257 -4.89 -74.76 12.03
N TYR A 258 -6.10 -75.20 11.66
CA TYR A 258 -6.83 -76.25 12.41
C TYR A 258 -6.98 -77.61 11.69
N GLU A 259 -6.75 -77.71 10.39
CA GLU A 259 -6.92 -78.94 9.58
C GLU A 259 -5.62 -79.50 8.95
N TRP A 260 -4.56 -78.71 8.74
CA TRP A 260 -3.35 -79.16 8.01
C TRP A 260 -2.48 -80.17 8.76
N LEU A 261 -2.71 -80.42 10.05
CA LEU A 261 -1.91 -81.42 10.79
C LEU A 261 -2.29 -82.86 10.42
N CYS A 262 -3.43 -83.05 9.75
CA CYS A 262 -3.84 -84.34 9.20
C CYS A 262 -3.73 -84.33 7.67
N VAL A 263 -2.82 -85.17 7.16
CA VAL A 263 -2.81 -85.67 5.79
C VAL A 263 -2.15 -84.77 4.73
N ARG A 264 -0.82 -84.93 4.63
CA ARG A 264 0.03 -84.54 3.48
C ARG A 264 -0.35 -85.19 2.13
N ASN A 265 -1.49 -85.89 2.08
CA ASN A 265 -2.03 -86.59 0.91
C ASN A 265 -3.41 -86.03 0.48
N GLU A 266 -4.00 -85.08 1.23
CA GLU A 266 -5.36 -84.54 0.99
C GLU A 266 -5.40 -83.05 0.62
N ALA A 267 -4.24 -82.41 0.45
CA ALA A 267 -4.11 -81.02 0.00
C ALA A 267 -4.93 -80.69 -1.27
N MET A 268 -5.16 -81.67 -2.14
CA MET A 268 -5.97 -81.51 -3.36
C MET A 268 -7.47 -81.68 -3.16
N LYS A 269 -7.92 -82.37 -2.11
CA LYS A 269 -9.35 -82.56 -1.82
C LYS A 269 -10.00 -81.24 -1.40
N VAL A 270 -9.28 -80.38 -0.68
CA VAL A 270 -9.78 -79.08 -0.22
C VAL A 270 -9.98 -78.11 -1.38
N MET A 271 -9.11 -78.14 -2.40
CA MET A 271 -9.26 -77.31 -3.61
C MET A 271 -10.45 -77.77 -4.47
N PHE A 272 -10.79 -79.06 -4.45
CA PHE A 272 -11.93 -79.63 -5.17
C PHE A 272 -13.28 -79.33 -4.49
N LEU A 273 -13.31 -79.25 -3.15
CA LEU A 273 -14.55 -79.08 -2.37
C LEU A 273 -15.00 -77.63 -2.18
N LEU A 274 -14.10 -76.64 -2.31
CA LEU A 274 -14.45 -75.23 -2.05
C LEU A 274 -14.89 -74.41 -3.28
N ARG A 275 -14.94 -74.98 -4.49
CA ARG A 275 -15.32 -74.21 -5.70
C ARG A 275 -16.29 -74.89 -6.68
N VAL A 276 -16.84 -76.06 -6.33
CA VAL A 276 -17.87 -76.76 -7.13
C VAL A 276 -19.24 -76.79 -6.42
N ILE A 277 -19.47 -75.89 -5.46
CA ILE A 277 -20.81 -75.51 -4.99
C ILE A 277 -20.90 -73.98 -5.01
#